data_AF-A0A2N1WBE9-F1
#
_entry.id   AF-A0A2N1WBE9-F1
#
_cell.length_a   1.000
_cell.length_b   1.000
_cell.length_c   1.000
_cell.angle_alpha   90.00
_cell.angle_beta   90.00
_cell.angle_gamma   90.00
#
_symmetry.space_group_name_H-M   'P 1'
#
loop_
_entity.id
_entity.type
_entity.pdbx_description
1 polymer ?
#
loop_
_entity_poly.entity_id
_entity_poly.type
_entity_poly.pdbx_seq_one_letter_code
_entity_poly.pdbx_strand_id
1 'polypeptide(L)'
;MTFRIRSLTSTMLLSASLVAVSACGDDDPVTTPPPPAPTNPAPTGLAATATGTTTINVSWSAPATAATEFVLQRATGAAGAFAEVSRPAGGATTYADQGLTAATLYRYRLAAVRSGATSTFSAEASATTESPAGPSIVDVTTDITVNTTWTANNIYRLKGFRKVGNGATLTIEPGTRIEGDFDVVGSSLFVLRGARLIAEGTAQSPIVFTSSRAEGQRQPGDWGGLIIVGNARINRSGVVNIEGTGTSTDNPLLNYAGGVNDADNSGSLRYVRVEFAGFGPAQDAELNSFTLAALGSGTQLDFLQVMAGLDDSFEWFGGMADAKHLVSYESGDDHFDSSEGFQGRVQFAIAYQSKLLAPRAGAGNVSSDPQGIENDGCGSNAGGGCDLGFNSTPLTIPVFANFTLVGTGPGVVGASGSNGMVLRRGVGGHYVNGILARWVTGIAYRDAQSKQRETDGLLSLKGLFVAETPTLFQAGQQVYDGPPSDIEHVAATTAASLFTLFPTNPNSAADFDWSLAAGVAPRTGGVTSFTGDLATRAGAAVTGTSYRGAADPSGAKWWAGWTVYADN
;
A
#
# COMPACT_ATOMS: atom_id res chain seq x y z
N MET A 1 34.41 69.81 -10.66
CA MET A 1 34.33 69.87 -9.19
C MET A 1 33.01 69.23 -8.77
N THR A 2 33.10 68.30 -7.83
CA THR A 2 32.16 67.23 -7.48
C THR A 2 30.85 67.72 -6.86
N PHE A 3 29.72 67.03 -7.05
CA PHE A 3 28.97 66.38 -5.95
C PHE A 3 27.90 65.40 -6.45
N ARG A 4 27.81 64.28 -5.71
CA ARG A 4 26.79 63.22 -5.76
C ARG A 4 25.43 63.72 -5.25
N ILE A 5 24.34 63.15 -5.75
CA ILE A 5 23.13 62.88 -4.93
C ILE A 5 22.66 61.45 -5.21
N ARG A 6 22.56 60.66 -4.13
CA ARG A 6 21.90 59.35 -4.07
C ARG A 6 20.48 59.56 -3.51
N SER A 7 19.53 58.81 -4.06
CA SER A 7 18.32 58.23 -3.44
C SER A 7 17.43 59.14 -2.58
N LEU A 8 16.15 59.26 -2.95
CA LEU A 8 15.03 58.82 -2.11
C LEU A 8 13.70 58.87 -2.87
N THR A 9 12.83 57.96 -2.44
CA THR A 9 11.42 57.72 -2.75
C THR A 9 10.53 58.97 -2.78
N SER A 10 9.59 59.05 -3.73
CA SER A 10 8.15 59.24 -3.47
C SER A 10 7.40 59.57 -4.78
N THR A 11 6.24 58.96 -4.93
CA THR A 11 5.17 59.29 -5.89
C THR A 11 4.83 60.78 -5.89
N MET A 12 4.90 61.42 -7.06
CA MET A 12 4.12 62.63 -7.36
C MET A 12 3.94 62.76 -8.88
N LEU A 13 2.67 62.78 -9.33
CA LEU A 13 2.31 63.22 -10.67
C LEU A 13 2.78 64.67 -10.85
N LEU A 14 3.54 64.93 -11.92
CA LEU A 14 3.79 66.29 -12.39
C LEU A 14 3.48 66.38 -13.88
N SER A 15 2.27 66.84 -14.17
CA SER A 15 1.89 67.46 -15.43
C SER A 15 2.68 68.75 -15.60
N ALA A 16 3.48 68.87 -16.66
CA ALA A 16 4.10 70.13 -17.05
C ALA A 16 3.91 70.34 -18.55
N SER A 17 3.05 71.32 -18.83
CA SER A 17 2.64 71.81 -20.13
C SER A 17 3.80 72.45 -20.90
N LEU A 18 3.74 72.28 -22.22
CA LEU A 18 4.54 72.99 -23.22
C LEU A 18 4.54 74.50 -22.97
N VAL A 19 5.73 75.10 -22.93
CA VAL A 19 5.93 76.52 -23.23
C VAL A 19 6.89 76.57 -24.41
N ALA A 20 6.34 76.92 -25.57
CA ALA A 20 7.13 77.23 -26.77
C ALA A 20 7.56 78.70 -26.68
N VAL A 21 8.87 78.94 -26.71
CA VAL A 21 9.44 80.27 -26.94
C VAL A 21 10.22 80.18 -28.24
N SER A 22 9.76 80.88 -29.27
CA SER A 22 10.53 81.07 -30.50
C SER A 22 11.43 82.30 -30.36
N ALA A 23 12.72 82.09 -30.59
CA ALA A 23 13.66 83.15 -30.92
C ALA A 23 14.70 82.56 -31.88
N CYS A 24 15.07 83.38 -32.86
CA CYS A 24 15.64 83.00 -34.14
C CYS A 24 17.15 83.31 -34.17
N GLY A 25 17.94 82.39 -34.74
CA GLY A 25 19.28 82.57 -35.34
C GLY A 25 20.45 82.84 -34.39
N ASP A 26 21.66 82.31 -34.56
CA ASP A 26 22.25 81.34 -35.50
C ASP A 26 23.58 80.86 -34.86
N ASP A 27 24.13 79.76 -35.39
CA ASP A 27 25.46 79.16 -35.15
C ASP A 27 25.62 78.12 -34.02
N ASP A 28 25.14 76.90 -34.29
CA ASP A 28 25.69 75.67 -33.70
C ASP A 28 26.13 74.69 -34.81
N PRO A 29 27.31 74.05 -34.69
CA PRO A 29 27.84 73.15 -35.70
C PRO A 29 26.95 71.91 -35.86
N VAL A 30 26.60 71.60 -37.09
CA VAL A 30 25.92 70.34 -37.45
C VAL A 30 26.84 69.17 -37.10
N THR A 31 26.63 68.57 -35.93
CA THR A 31 27.09 67.22 -35.66
C THR A 31 26.09 66.28 -36.32
N THR A 32 26.50 65.67 -37.43
CA THR A 32 25.74 64.56 -38.00
C THR A 32 25.66 63.46 -36.94
N PRO A 33 24.47 62.89 -36.66
CA PRO A 33 24.37 61.73 -35.79
C PRO A 33 25.28 60.62 -36.35
N PRO A 34 26.07 59.92 -35.50
CA PRO A 34 26.81 58.76 -35.98
C PRO A 34 25.84 57.79 -36.66
N PRO A 35 26.22 57.15 -37.78
CA PRO A 35 25.39 56.14 -38.43
C PRO A 35 24.89 55.13 -37.39
N PRO A 36 23.63 54.67 -37.44
CA PRO A 36 23.17 53.62 -36.55
C PRO A 36 24.17 52.47 -36.61
N ALA A 37 24.69 52.05 -35.46
CA ALA A 37 25.59 50.91 -35.39
C ALA A 37 24.93 49.73 -36.12
N PRO A 38 25.66 48.98 -36.97
CA PRO A 38 25.08 47.86 -37.70
C PRO A 38 24.46 46.89 -36.70
N THR A 39 23.14 46.80 -36.67
CA THR A 39 22.42 45.88 -35.80
C THR A 39 22.58 44.49 -36.40
N ASN A 40 23.24 43.59 -35.67
CA ASN A 40 23.32 42.20 -36.09
C ASN A 40 21.90 41.62 -36.11
N PRO A 41 21.38 41.13 -37.27
CA PRO A 41 20.04 40.57 -37.32
C PRO A 41 19.96 39.31 -36.44
N ALA A 42 18.88 39.22 -35.65
CA ALA A 42 18.61 38.05 -34.85
C ALA A 42 18.29 36.82 -35.72
N PRO A 43 18.60 35.61 -35.27
CA PRO A 43 18.11 34.38 -35.89
C PRO A 43 16.58 34.35 -35.92
N THR A 44 16.01 33.72 -36.95
CA THR A 44 14.56 33.54 -37.11
C THR A 44 14.19 32.06 -37.17
N GLY A 45 12.90 31.75 -37.12
CA GLY A 45 12.42 30.36 -37.26
C GLY A 45 12.92 29.43 -36.16
N LEU A 46 13.18 29.95 -34.95
CA LEU A 46 13.54 29.11 -33.82
C LEU A 46 12.39 28.14 -33.52
N ALA A 47 12.69 26.86 -33.52
CA ALA A 47 11.77 25.78 -33.17
C ALA A 47 12.45 24.85 -32.16
N ALA A 48 11.65 24.27 -31.28
CA ALA A 48 12.09 23.25 -30.33
C ALA A 48 11.19 22.03 -30.49
N THR A 49 11.77 20.84 -30.53
CA THR A 49 11.04 19.58 -30.69
C THR A 49 11.63 18.56 -29.73
N ALA A 50 10.79 18.03 -28.84
CA ALA A 50 11.21 16.90 -28.00
C ALA A 50 11.51 15.69 -28.88
N THR A 51 12.61 15.01 -28.58
CA THR A 51 13.07 13.81 -29.32
C THR A 51 13.31 12.63 -28.38
N GLY A 52 12.91 12.78 -27.12
CA GLY A 52 12.98 11.77 -26.08
C GLY A 52 12.62 12.35 -24.71
N THR A 53 12.72 11.51 -23.70
CA THR A 53 12.44 11.87 -22.30
C THR A 53 13.50 12.80 -21.70
N THR A 54 14.69 12.88 -22.29
CA THR A 54 15.79 13.71 -21.78
C THR A 54 16.44 14.58 -22.86
N THR A 55 15.83 14.69 -24.04
CA THR A 55 16.42 15.39 -25.19
C THR A 55 15.42 16.25 -25.96
N ILE A 56 15.80 17.50 -26.25
CA ILE A 56 15.08 18.42 -27.15
C ILE A 56 16.04 18.85 -28.26
N ASN A 57 15.61 18.69 -29.51
CA ASN A 57 16.31 19.26 -30.66
C ASN A 57 15.79 20.68 -30.92
N VAL A 58 16.70 21.65 -30.92
CA VAL A 58 16.43 23.05 -31.21
C VAL A 58 16.94 23.36 -32.61
N SER A 59 16.13 23.98 -33.46
CA SER A 59 16.49 24.35 -34.83
C SER A 59 16.17 25.81 -35.12
N TRP A 60 16.89 26.42 -36.06
CA TRP A 60 16.69 27.82 -36.45
C TRP A 60 17.16 28.09 -37.88
N SER A 61 16.70 29.21 -38.43
CA SER A 61 17.19 29.79 -39.67
C SER A 61 18.32 30.77 -39.38
N ALA A 62 19.44 30.62 -40.09
CA ALA A 62 20.57 31.53 -39.95
C ALA A 62 20.18 32.97 -40.38
N PRO A 63 20.72 34.00 -39.72
CA PRO A 63 20.47 35.39 -40.10
C PRO A 63 20.98 35.70 -41.52
N ALA A 64 20.40 36.72 -42.17
CA ALA A 64 20.76 37.14 -43.54
C ALA A 64 22.24 37.53 -43.72
N THR A 65 22.94 37.82 -42.62
CA THR A 65 24.38 38.04 -42.58
C THR A 65 25.00 36.92 -41.73
N ALA A 66 26.14 36.36 -42.14
CA ALA A 66 26.76 35.22 -41.46
C ALA A 66 27.17 35.57 -40.00
N ALA A 67 26.80 34.72 -39.04
CA ALA A 67 27.24 34.83 -37.64
C ALA A 67 28.60 34.12 -37.45
N THR A 68 29.37 34.49 -36.43
CA THR A 68 30.57 33.73 -36.02
C THR A 68 30.20 32.60 -35.06
N GLU A 69 29.24 32.85 -34.17
CA GLU A 69 28.64 31.89 -33.24
C GLU A 69 27.22 32.33 -32.88
N PHE A 70 26.51 31.48 -32.14
CA PHE A 70 25.24 31.79 -31.52
C PHE A 70 25.33 31.71 -30.00
N VAL A 71 24.42 32.37 -29.30
CA VAL A 71 24.20 32.22 -27.86
C VAL A 71 22.82 31.59 -27.67
N LEU A 72 22.79 30.30 -27.33
CA LEU A 72 21.55 29.59 -27.03
C LEU A 72 21.29 29.66 -25.53
N GLN A 73 20.11 30.15 -25.16
CA GLN A 73 19.65 30.15 -23.78
C GLN A 73 18.43 29.27 -23.60
N ARG A 74 18.33 28.64 -22.43
CA ARG A 74 17.22 27.80 -22.00
C ARG A 74 16.65 28.27 -20.66
N ALA A 75 15.35 28.15 -20.49
CA ALA A 75 14.65 28.29 -19.21
C ALA A 75 13.81 27.04 -18.93
N THR A 76 13.77 26.59 -17.67
CA THR A 76 12.95 25.45 -17.22
C THR A 76 11.57 25.94 -16.74
N GLY A 77 10.49 25.37 -17.28
CA GLY A 77 9.12 25.72 -16.94
C GLY A 77 8.64 27.06 -17.53
N ALA A 78 7.36 27.36 -17.30
CA ALA A 78 6.71 28.57 -17.82
C ALA A 78 7.29 29.87 -17.22
N ALA A 79 7.76 29.82 -15.96
CA ALA A 79 8.25 30.99 -15.22
C ALA A 79 9.77 30.97 -14.96
N GLY A 80 10.50 29.99 -15.48
CA GLY A 80 11.95 29.89 -15.26
C GLY A 80 12.74 31.04 -15.90
N ALA A 81 13.90 31.35 -15.32
CA ALA A 81 14.85 32.31 -15.88
C ALA A 81 15.69 31.67 -16.99
N PHE A 82 16.05 32.46 -18.01
CA PHE A 82 16.94 32.01 -19.09
C PHE A 82 18.40 32.01 -18.64
N ALA A 83 19.09 30.91 -18.90
CA ALA A 83 20.53 30.76 -18.75
C ALA A 83 21.15 30.26 -20.06
N GLU A 84 22.39 30.65 -20.34
CA GLU A 84 23.15 30.13 -21.49
C GLU A 84 23.40 28.63 -21.32
N VAL A 85 23.11 27.85 -22.37
CA VAL A 85 23.31 26.40 -22.38
C VAL A 85 24.33 25.96 -23.42
N SER A 86 24.54 26.75 -24.47
CA SER A 86 25.50 26.42 -25.52
C SER A 86 25.85 27.63 -26.39
N ARG A 87 27.00 27.54 -27.06
CA ARG A 87 27.43 28.45 -28.13
C ARG A 87 27.67 27.72 -29.45
N PRO A 88 26.62 27.42 -30.23
CA PRO A 88 26.77 26.79 -31.54
C PRO A 88 27.60 27.65 -32.49
N ALA A 89 28.42 27.02 -33.34
CA ALA A 89 29.20 27.73 -34.36
C ALA A 89 28.29 28.44 -35.38
N GLY A 90 28.77 29.50 -36.02
CA GLY A 90 27.96 30.37 -36.89
C GLY A 90 27.30 29.71 -38.11
N GLY A 91 27.78 28.53 -38.53
CA GLY A 91 27.16 27.71 -39.58
C GLY A 91 26.13 26.69 -39.07
N ALA A 92 25.95 26.57 -37.76
CA ALA A 92 24.98 25.65 -37.18
C ALA A 92 23.55 26.16 -37.37
N THR A 93 22.64 25.23 -37.64
CA THR A 93 21.19 25.47 -37.73
C THR A 93 20.39 24.61 -36.75
N THR A 94 21.08 23.75 -35.99
CA THR A 94 20.48 22.87 -34.99
C THR A 94 21.38 22.68 -33.77
N TYR A 95 20.77 22.31 -32.65
CA TYR A 95 21.43 21.93 -31.40
C TYR A 95 20.60 20.88 -30.66
N ALA A 96 21.19 19.74 -30.33
CA ALA A 96 20.56 18.72 -29.51
C ALA A 96 20.86 18.98 -28.03
N ASP A 97 19.87 19.45 -27.29
CA ASP A 97 19.97 19.67 -25.86
C ASP A 97 19.63 18.38 -25.09
N GLN A 98 20.61 17.83 -24.39
CA GLN A 98 20.54 16.52 -23.72
C GLN A 98 20.60 16.66 -22.19
N GLY A 99 20.28 15.58 -21.47
CA GLY A 99 20.34 15.56 -19.99
C GLY A 99 19.20 16.34 -19.33
N LEU A 100 18.09 16.50 -20.04
CA LEU A 100 16.88 17.17 -19.55
C LEU A 100 16.06 16.25 -18.63
N THR A 101 15.19 16.84 -17.81
CA THR A 101 14.23 16.11 -16.97
C THR A 101 13.01 15.74 -17.81
N ALA A 102 12.53 14.49 -17.71
CA ALA A 102 11.33 14.02 -18.41
C ALA A 102 10.07 14.80 -18.03
N ALA A 103 9.06 14.78 -18.92
CA ALA A 103 7.80 15.51 -18.76
C ALA A 103 7.94 17.00 -18.36
N THR A 104 9.07 17.65 -18.68
CA THR A 104 9.37 19.01 -18.24
C THR A 104 9.37 19.98 -19.41
N LEU A 105 8.65 21.10 -19.25
CA LEU A 105 8.63 22.19 -20.22
C LEU A 105 9.97 22.93 -20.22
N TYR A 106 10.55 23.14 -21.40
CA TYR A 106 11.70 24.02 -21.60
C TYR A 106 11.38 25.09 -22.65
N ARG A 107 11.92 26.29 -22.42
CA ARG A 107 11.83 27.43 -23.35
C ARG A 107 13.24 27.78 -23.82
N TYR A 108 13.38 28.16 -25.07
CA TYR A 108 14.63 28.46 -25.73
C TYR A 108 14.55 29.82 -26.41
N ARG A 109 15.68 30.54 -26.42
CA ARG A 109 15.88 31.73 -27.23
C ARG A 109 17.31 31.79 -27.72
N LEU A 110 17.52 32.37 -28.90
CA LEU A 110 18.81 32.35 -29.58
C LEU A 110 19.22 33.75 -30.03
N ALA A 111 20.48 34.12 -29.86
CA ALA A 111 21.06 35.34 -30.42
C ALA A 111 22.28 35.00 -31.31
N ALA A 112 22.53 35.80 -32.34
CA ALA A 112 23.70 35.68 -33.19
C ALA A 112 24.82 36.60 -32.70
N VAL A 113 26.07 36.12 -32.77
CA VAL A 113 27.26 36.92 -32.46
C VAL A 113 28.03 37.17 -33.75
N ARG A 114 28.48 38.41 -33.96
CA ARG A 114 29.38 38.78 -35.05
C ARG A 114 30.30 39.90 -34.60
N SER A 115 31.59 39.76 -34.88
CA SER A 115 32.62 40.76 -34.56
C SER A 115 32.58 41.23 -33.10
N GLY A 116 32.27 40.31 -32.18
CA GLY A 116 32.15 40.59 -30.75
C GLY A 116 30.82 41.21 -30.30
N ALA A 117 29.88 41.48 -31.20
CA ALA A 117 28.56 42.03 -30.88
C ALA A 117 27.44 40.98 -30.97
N THR A 118 26.56 40.95 -29.98
CA THR A 118 25.40 40.03 -29.91
C THR A 118 24.13 40.73 -30.41
N SER A 119 23.32 40.04 -31.22
CA SER A 119 22.00 40.52 -31.63
C SER A 119 21.00 40.58 -30.48
N THR A 120 19.80 41.10 -30.72
CA THR A 120 18.65 40.76 -29.87
C THR A 120 18.38 39.25 -29.94
N PHE A 121 17.74 38.70 -28.91
CA PHE A 121 17.27 37.32 -28.94
C PHE A 121 16.11 37.16 -29.93
N SER A 122 16.01 35.96 -30.51
CA SER A 122 14.86 35.50 -31.28
C SER A 122 13.58 35.50 -30.45
N ALA A 123 12.44 35.30 -31.11
CA ALA A 123 11.24 34.82 -30.43
C ALA A 123 11.55 33.51 -29.67
N GLU A 124 10.83 33.29 -28.58
CA GLU A 124 10.96 32.05 -27.81
C GLU A 124 10.37 30.86 -28.57
N ALA A 125 11.02 29.71 -28.47
CA ALA A 125 10.46 28.42 -28.82
C ALA A 125 10.37 27.57 -27.56
N SER A 126 9.40 26.66 -27.48
CA SER A 126 9.28 25.77 -26.32
C SER A 126 8.93 24.35 -26.74
N ALA A 127 9.36 23.40 -25.92
CA ALA A 127 8.98 22.01 -26.02
C ALA A 127 8.99 21.39 -24.62
N THR A 128 8.11 20.42 -24.40
CA THR A 128 8.10 19.58 -23.21
C THR A 128 8.73 18.25 -23.59
N THR A 129 9.78 17.83 -22.88
CA THR A 129 10.36 16.48 -23.06
C THR A 129 9.29 15.42 -22.90
N GLU A 130 9.43 14.28 -23.57
CA GLU A 130 8.47 13.19 -23.47
C GLU A 130 8.38 12.65 -22.03
N SER A 131 7.24 12.06 -21.69
CA SER A 131 7.10 11.27 -20.46
C SER A 131 7.77 9.91 -20.65
N PRO A 132 8.30 9.28 -19.59
CA PRO A 132 8.66 7.87 -19.65
C PRO A 132 7.47 7.04 -20.12
N ALA A 133 7.74 6.00 -20.93
CA ALA A 133 6.70 5.04 -21.25
C ALA A 133 6.14 4.46 -19.94
N GLY A 134 4.81 4.44 -19.82
CA GLY A 134 4.15 3.74 -18.72
C GLY A 134 4.47 2.24 -18.73
N PRO A 135 4.17 1.52 -17.64
CA PRO A 135 4.44 0.10 -17.59
C PRO A 135 3.66 -0.65 -18.68
N SER A 136 4.32 -1.62 -19.32
CA SER A 136 3.68 -2.46 -20.33
C SER A 136 2.90 -3.58 -19.66
N ILE A 137 1.74 -3.94 -20.22
CA ILE A 137 0.96 -5.07 -19.70
C ILE A 137 1.54 -6.38 -20.25
N VAL A 138 1.85 -7.30 -19.35
CA VAL A 138 2.26 -8.68 -19.64
C VAL A 138 1.15 -9.61 -19.18
N ASP A 139 0.41 -10.19 -20.11
CA ASP A 139 -0.60 -11.19 -19.81
C ASP A 139 0.07 -12.51 -19.40
N VAL A 140 -0.18 -12.95 -18.17
CA VAL A 140 0.29 -14.21 -17.61
C VAL A 140 -0.75 -15.28 -17.93
N THR A 141 -0.51 -16.04 -18.99
CA THR A 141 -1.45 -17.04 -19.55
C THR A 141 -1.06 -18.49 -19.25
N THR A 142 0.09 -18.71 -18.62
CA THR A 142 0.61 -20.05 -18.28
C THR A 142 1.19 -20.06 -16.88
N ASP A 143 1.27 -21.25 -16.30
CA ASP A 143 1.87 -21.46 -14.98
C ASP A 143 3.39 -21.23 -15.01
N ILE A 144 3.92 -20.72 -13.90
CA ILE A 144 5.33 -20.42 -13.69
C ILE A 144 6.00 -21.70 -13.19
N THR A 145 6.68 -22.40 -14.10
CA THR A 145 7.31 -23.71 -13.83
C THR A 145 8.83 -23.62 -13.66
N VAL A 146 9.41 -22.44 -13.86
CA VAL A 146 10.83 -22.14 -13.68
C VAL A 146 11.00 -20.82 -12.94
N ASN A 147 12.18 -20.62 -12.36
CA ASN A 147 12.50 -19.36 -11.69
C ASN A 147 12.28 -18.18 -12.62
N THR A 148 11.47 -17.22 -12.16
CA THR A 148 10.99 -16.10 -12.97
C THR A 148 11.07 -14.82 -12.14
N THR A 149 11.46 -13.73 -12.78
CA THR A 149 11.47 -12.39 -12.18
C THR A 149 10.44 -11.49 -12.86
N TRP A 150 9.62 -10.84 -12.06
CA TRP A 150 8.68 -9.80 -12.48
C TRP A 150 9.20 -8.43 -12.07
N THR A 151 9.14 -7.48 -13.01
CA THR A 151 9.85 -6.20 -12.93
C THR A 151 8.90 -5.01 -12.93
N ALA A 152 9.30 -3.90 -12.29
CA ALA A 152 8.40 -2.75 -12.06
C ALA A 152 8.06 -1.93 -13.32
N ASN A 153 8.77 -2.16 -14.43
CA ASN A 153 8.44 -1.57 -15.73
C ASN A 153 7.28 -2.29 -16.44
N ASN A 154 6.70 -3.33 -15.82
CA ASN A 154 5.56 -4.06 -16.35
C ASN A 154 4.40 -4.09 -15.33
N ILE A 155 3.19 -4.25 -15.86
CA ILE A 155 2.02 -4.74 -15.13
C ILE A 155 1.83 -6.19 -15.51
N TYR A 156 1.84 -7.11 -14.54
CA TYR A 156 1.59 -8.52 -14.79
C TYR A 156 0.12 -8.84 -14.58
N ARG A 157 -0.60 -9.19 -15.65
CA ARG A 157 -2.04 -9.47 -15.59
C ARG A 157 -2.30 -10.97 -15.61
N LEU A 158 -2.77 -11.51 -14.49
CA LEU A 158 -3.14 -12.90 -14.31
C LEU A 158 -4.42 -13.18 -15.11
N LYS A 159 -4.37 -14.19 -15.98
CA LYS A 159 -5.53 -14.61 -16.78
C LYS A 159 -6.10 -15.92 -16.23
N GLY A 160 -6.93 -15.90 -15.20
CA GLY A 160 -7.40 -17.13 -14.53
C GLY A 160 -6.42 -17.65 -13.48
N PHE A 161 -6.56 -18.92 -13.07
CA PHE A 161 -5.82 -19.52 -11.96
C PHE A 161 -4.36 -19.78 -12.35
N ARG A 162 -3.42 -18.92 -11.93
CA ARG A 162 -2.00 -19.04 -12.25
C ARG A 162 -1.22 -19.61 -11.09
N LYS A 163 -0.35 -20.57 -11.38
CA LYS A 163 0.39 -21.31 -10.36
C LYS A 163 1.89 -21.09 -10.49
N VAL A 164 2.56 -20.88 -9.37
CA VAL A 164 4.01 -21.07 -9.23
C VAL A 164 4.22 -22.52 -8.80
N GLY A 165 4.80 -23.31 -9.70
CA GLY A 165 4.96 -24.76 -9.52
C GLY A 165 6.08 -25.13 -8.56
N ASN A 166 6.01 -26.35 -8.03
CA ASN A 166 7.03 -26.92 -7.16
C ASN A 166 8.45 -26.78 -7.77
N GLY A 167 9.40 -26.29 -6.98
CA GLY A 167 10.78 -26.04 -7.39
C GLY A 167 11.02 -24.71 -8.08
N ALA A 168 9.97 -23.98 -8.48
CA ALA A 168 10.09 -22.65 -9.04
C ALA A 168 10.05 -21.58 -7.95
N THR A 169 10.81 -20.51 -8.16
CA THR A 169 10.76 -19.27 -7.38
C THR A 169 10.26 -18.13 -8.26
N LEU A 170 9.16 -17.50 -7.88
CA LEU A 170 8.74 -16.21 -8.45
C LEU A 170 9.34 -15.09 -7.61
N THR A 171 10.17 -14.24 -8.23
CA THR A 171 10.70 -13.02 -7.61
C THR A 171 10.00 -11.80 -8.20
N ILE A 172 9.54 -10.88 -7.37
CA ILE A 172 8.84 -9.67 -7.78
C ILE A 172 9.61 -8.45 -7.26
N GLU A 173 9.99 -7.56 -8.18
CA GLU A 173 10.72 -6.34 -7.84
C GLU A 173 9.82 -5.33 -7.10
N PRO A 174 10.39 -4.49 -6.21
CA PRO A 174 9.66 -3.40 -5.57
C PRO A 174 8.93 -2.51 -6.58
N GLY A 175 7.70 -2.08 -6.25
CA GLY A 175 6.89 -1.22 -7.11
C GLY A 175 6.18 -1.94 -8.26
N THR A 176 6.37 -3.25 -8.41
CA THR A 176 5.67 -4.02 -9.44
C THR A 176 4.17 -4.12 -9.13
N ARG A 177 3.34 -3.95 -10.17
CA ARG A 177 1.89 -4.12 -10.08
C ARG A 177 1.46 -5.41 -10.76
N ILE A 178 0.66 -6.19 -10.04
CA ILE A 178 0.06 -7.44 -10.48
C ILE A 178 -1.45 -7.24 -10.48
N GLU A 179 -2.09 -7.61 -11.58
CA GLU A 179 -3.54 -7.50 -11.74
C GLU A 179 -4.18 -8.87 -11.87
N GLY A 180 -5.22 -9.16 -11.08
CA GLY A 180 -6.20 -10.17 -11.46
C GLY A 180 -7.10 -9.63 -12.55
N ASP A 181 -7.21 -10.32 -13.69
CA ASP A 181 -8.12 -9.90 -14.75
C ASP A 181 -9.57 -10.13 -14.35
N PHE A 182 -10.31 -9.03 -14.16
CA PHE A 182 -11.74 -9.04 -13.86
C PHE A 182 -12.58 -9.83 -14.87
N ASP A 183 -12.25 -9.77 -16.15
CA ASP A 183 -13.02 -10.41 -17.22
C ASP A 183 -12.71 -11.91 -17.37
N VAL A 184 -11.67 -12.40 -16.67
CA VAL A 184 -11.30 -13.81 -16.68
C VAL A 184 -11.61 -14.41 -15.31
N VAL A 185 -12.62 -15.27 -15.28
CA VAL A 185 -13.08 -15.98 -14.07
C VAL A 185 -11.90 -16.68 -13.39
N GLY A 186 -11.78 -16.48 -12.08
CA GLY A 186 -10.77 -17.14 -11.26
C GLY A 186 -9.35 -16.58 -11.39
N SER A 187 -9.17 -15.39 -11.97
CA SER A 187 -7.86 -14.71 -11.99
C SER A 187 -7.28 -14.59 -10.57
N SER A 188 -6.20 -15.31 -10.32
CA SER A 188 -5.62 -15.50 -8.97
C SER A 188 -4.21 -16.06 -9.08
N LEU A 189 -3.41 -15.92 -8.02
CA LEU A 189 -2.05 -16.46 -7.95
C LEU A 189 -1.94 -17.49 -6.83
N PHE A 190 -1.55 -18.71 -7.20
CA PHE A 190 -1.26 -19.80 -6.28
C PHE A 190 0.24 -20.08 -6.24
N VAL A 191 0.84 -20.08 -5.06
CA VAL A 191 2.21 -20.52 -4.82
C VAL A 191 2.11 -21.91 -4.20
N LEU A 192 2.42 -22.94 -4.98
CA LEU A 192 2.18 -24.32 -4.57
C LEU A 192 3.27 -24.84 -3.62
N ARG A 193 2.97 -25.92 -2.90
CA ARG A 193 3.94 -26.60 -2.02
C ARG A 193 5.26 -26.87 -2.74
N GLY A 194 6.36 -26.43 -2.12
CA GLY A 194 7.72 -26.55 -2.67
C GLY A 194 8.12 -25.44 -3.65
N ALA A 195 7.22 -24.52 -3.98
CA ALA A 195 7.52 -23.28 -4.68
C ALA A 195 7.86 -22.15 -3.69
N ARG A 196 8.36 -21.02 -4.20
CA ARG A 196 8.64 -19.82 -3.41
C ARG A 196 8.14 -18.55 -4.08
N LEU A 197 7.67 -17.61 -3.26
CA LEU A 197 7.39 -16.23 -3.65
C LEU A 197 8.30 -15.26 -2.90
N ILE A 198 9.14 -14.53 -3.63
CA ILE A 198 9.98 -13.46 -3.09
C ILE A 198 9.41 -12.13 -3.57
N ALA A 199 8.64 -11.47 -2.72
CA ALA A 199 8.00 -10.18 -3.01
C ALA A 199 8.42 -9.15 -1.95
N GLU A 200 9.61 -8.58 -2.14
CA GLU A 200 10.24 -7.65 -1.20
C GLU A 200 10.08 -6.20 -1.71
N GLY A 201 8.91 -5.62 -1.50
CA GLY A 201 8.66 -4.21 -1.74
C GLY A 201 9.37 -3.31 -0.73
N THR A 202 9.15 -2.00 -0.87
CA THR A 202 9.58 -1.00 0.12
C THR A 202 8.43 -0.06 0.46
N ALA A 203 8.55 0.72 1.53
CA ALA A 203 7.50 1.67 1.88
C ALA A 203 7.21 2.68 0.75
N GLN A 204 8.23 3.10 0.00
CA GLN A 204 8.12 4.03 -1.12
C GLN A 204 7.71 3.35 -2.43
N SER A 205 7.83 2.03 -2.51
CA SER A 205 7.54 1.24 -3.72
C SER A 205 6.97 -0.12 -3.29
N PRO A 206 5.75 -0.15 -2.76
CA PRO A 206 5.10 -1.41 -2.38
C PRO A 206 4.80 -2.24 -3.63
N ILE A 207 4.75 -3.55 -3.47
CA ILE A 207 4.24 -4.46 -4.49
C ILE A 207 2.72 -4.53 -4.33
N VAL A 208 1.98 -4.36 -5.43
CA VAL A 208 0.52 -4.23 -5.39
C VAL A 208 -0.12 -5.31 -6.24
N PHE A 209 -0.88 -6.20 -5.59
CA PHE A 209 -1.80 -7.13 -6.23
C PHE A 209 -3.21 -6.54 -6.15
N THR A 210 -3.89 -6.37 -7.29
CA THR A 210 -5.17 -5.67 -7.33
C THR A 210 -6.02 -6.08 -8.54
N SER A 211 -7.20 -5.48 -8.69
CA SER A 211 -8.09 -5.66 -9.85
C SER A 211 -7.53 -5.01 -11.11
N SER A 212 -7.82 -5.60 -12.29
CA SER A 212 -7.53 -5.00 -13.60
C SER A 212 -8.42 -3.81 -13.94
N ARG A 213 -9.50 -3.58 -13.20
CA ARG A 213 -10.39 -2.45 -13.41
C ARG A 213 -9.72 -1.13 -13.06
N ALA A 214 -10.18 -0.08 -13.72
CA ALA A 214 -9.75 1.29 -13.42
C ALA A 214 -10.04 1.63 -11.95
N GLU A 215 -9.17 2.44 -11.36
CA GLU A 215 -9.44 3.09 -10.07
C GLU A 215 -10.77 3.86 -10.16
N GLY A 216 -11.56 3.86 -9.09
CA GLY A 216 -12.95 4.32 -9.11
C GLY A 216 -13.97 3.22 -9.38
N GLN A 217 -13.54 2.07 -9.92
CA GLN A 217 -14.46 1.01 -10.36
C GLN A 217 -14.20 -0.34 -9.71
N ARG A 218 -13.19 -0.49 -8.86
CA ARG A 218 -12.82 -1.79 -8.29
C ARG A 218 -13.79 -2.18 -7.18
N GLN A 219 -14.05 -3.47 -7.05
CA GLN A 219 -14.99 -3.99 -6.06
C GLN A 219 -14.41 -5.23 -5.37
N PRO A 220 -14.79 -5.48 -4.09
CA PRO A 220 -14.51 -6.74 -3.42
C PRO A 220 -14.92 -7.93 -4.30
N GLY A 221 -14.03 -8.91 -4.42
CA GLY A 221 -14.23 -10.07 -5.29
C GLY A 221 -14.00 -9.77 -6.77
N ASP A 222 -13.30 -8.71 -7.14
CA ASP A 222 -12.95 -8.46 -8.55
C ASP A 222 -12.04 -9.57 -9.11
N TRP A 223 -11.22 -10.17 -8.26
CA TRP A 223 -10.30 -11.26 -8.58
C TRP A 223 -10.09 -12.17 -7.35
N GLY A 224 -9.42 -13.32 -7.51
CA GLY A 224 -9.39 -14.37 -6.50
C GLY A 224 -8.51 -14.08 -5.28
N GLY A 225 -7.34 -13.46 -5.43
CA GLY A 225 -6.40 -13.22 -4.33
C GLY A 225 -5.09 -13.98 -4.45
N LEU A 226 -4.31 -13.97 -3.35
CA LEU A 226 -3.00 -14.59 -3.25
C LEU A 226 -3.05 -15.80 -2.31
N ILE A 227 -2.79 -16.98 -2.87
CA ILE A 227 -2.85 -18.25 -2.17
C ILE A 227 -1.44 -18.82 -2.07
N ILE A 228 -0.98 -19.14 -0.87
CA ILE A 228 0.33 -19.74 -0.63
C ILE A 228 0.13 -21.04 0.14
N VAL A 229 0.67 -22.12 -0.40
CA VAL A 229 0.60 -23.45 0.20
C VAL A 229 2.00 -23.90 0.58
N GLY A 230 2.24 -24.04 1.88
CA GLY A 230 3.50 -24.54 2.41
C GLY A 230 3.51 -26.05 2.66
N ASN A 231 4.50 -26.48 3.42
CA ASN A 231 4.72 -27.87 3.80
C ASN A 231 4.71 -28.11 5.31
N ALA A 232 4.20 -27.19 6.12
CA ALA A 232 4.06 -27.37 7.57
C ALA A 232 2.90 -28.29 7.94
N ARG A 233 2.89 -28.76 9.18
CA ARG A 233 1.83 -29.64 9.69
C ARG A 233 0.53 -28.85 9.92
N ILE A 234 -0.59 -29.52 9.66
CA ILE A 234 -1.94 -29.09 10.03
C ILE A 234 -2.60 -30.20 10.85
N ASN A 235 -3.73 -29.93 11.49
CA ASN A 235 -4.41 -30.90 12.37
C ASN A 235 -5.60 -31.63 11.74
N ARG A 236 -5.72 -31.57 10.41
CA ARG A 236 -6.70 -32.32 9.63
C ARG A 236 -6.06 -33.47 8.86
N SER A 237 -6.70 -34.63 8.89
CA SER A 237 -6.30 -35.86 8.20
C SER A 237 -7.00 -36.01 6.83
N GLY A 238 -6.48 -36.88 5.99
CA GLY A 238 -7.06 -37.19 4.67
C GLY A 238 -6.77 -36.12 3.61
N VAL A 239 -7.74 -35.91 2.73
CA VAL A 239 -7.68 -34.89 1.67
C VAL A 239 -8.42 -33.65 2.18
N VAL A 240 -7.71 -32.53 2.23
CA VAL A 240 -8.25 -31.22 2.61
C VAL A 240 -7.85 -30.24 1.53
N ASN A 241 -8.83 -29.75 0.77
CA ASN A 241 -8.58 -28.92 -0.39
C ASN A 241 -8.72 -27.45 -0.03
N ILE A 242 -7.89 -26.61 -0.65
CA ILE A 242 -8.07 -25.16 -0.63
C ILE A 242 -9.44 -24.83 -1.24
N GLU A 243 -10.16 -23.93 -0.58
CA GLU A 243 -11.43 -23.42 -1.05
C GLU A 243 -11.30 -22.74 -2.43
N GLY A 244 -12.40 -22.64 -3.17
CA GLY A 244 -12.37 -22.09 -4.53
C GLY A 244 -11.61 -22.94 -5.57
N THR A 245 -11.12 -24.14 -5.22
CA THR A 245 -10.47 -25.08 -6.16
C THR A 245 -11.39 -26.19 -6.66
N GLY A 246 -11.01 -26.88 -7.74
CA GLY A 246 -11.79 -28.00 -8.30
C GLY A 246 -12.88 -27.61 -9.30
N THR A 247 -12.88 -26.37 -9.80
CA THR A 247 -13.94 -25.87 -10.70
C THR A 247 -13.71 -26.17 -12.17
N SER A 248 -12.49 -26.54 -12.57
CA SER A 248 -12.16 -26.89 -13.96
C SER A 248 -10.81 -27.63 -14.05
N THR A 249 -10.42 -28.04 -15.26
CA THR A 249 -9.08 -28.61 -15.52
C THR A 249 -7.95 -27.62 -15.20
N ASP A 250 -8.17 -26.33 -15.42
CA ASP A 250 -7.20 -25.27 -15.13
C ASP A 250 -7.20 -24.88 -13.63
N ASN A 251 -8.21 -25.31 -12.88
CA ASN A 251 -8.33 -25.15 -11.43
C ASN A 251 -8.70 -26.48 -10.77
N PRO A 252 -7.78 -27.48 -10.76
CA PRO A 252 -8.03 -28.75 -10.11
C PRO A 252 -8.10 -28.58 -8.59
N LEU A 253 -8.66 -29.55 -7.88
CA LEU A 253 -8.63 -29.59 -6.42
C LEU A 253 -7.19 -29.51 -5.91
N LEU A 254 -6.93 -28.58 -4.99
CA LEU A 254 -5.61 -28.37 -4.41
C LEU A 254 -5.58 -28.84 -2.95
N ASN A 255 -5.12 -30.07 -2.72
CA ASN A 255 -4.92 -30.58 -1.38
C ASN A 255 -3.72 -29.92 -0.69
N TYR A 256 -3.92 -29.34 0.48
CA TYR A 256 -2.85 -28.76 1.31
C TYR A 256 -2.58 -29.55 2.61
N ALA A 257 -3.34 -30.60 2.90
CA ALA A 257 -3.04 -31.51 4.01
C ALA A 257 -1.75 -32.34 3.76
N GLY A 258 -1.25 -32.96 4.82
CA GLY A 258 -0.11 -33.88 4.77
C GLY A 258 1.27 -33.22 4.70
N GLY A 259 1.38 -31.94 5.07
CA GLY A 259 2.68 -31.31 5.27
C GLY A 259 3.45 -31.93 6.44
N VAL A 260 4.78 -31.87 6.38
CA VAL A 260 5.70 -32.60 7.28
C VAL A 260 6.87 -31.75 7.80
N ASN A 261 6.99 -30.49 7.38
CA ASN A 261 8.11 -29.61 7.67
C ASN A 261 7.64 -28.26 8.20
N ASP A 262 7.59 -28.13 9.52
CA ASP A 262 7.23 -26.88 10.18
C ASP A 262 8.27 -25.75 10.01
N ALA A 263 9.47 -26.08 9.55
CA ALA A 263 10.50 -25.12 9.17
C ALA A 263 10.51 -24.82 7.66
N ASP A 264 9.47 -25.21 6.93
CA ASP A 264 9.33 -24.91 5.51
C ASP A 264 9.43 -23.40 5.24
N ASN A 265 9.92 -23.06 4.04
CA ASN A 265 10.10 -21.68 3.60
C ASN A 265 9.47 -21.52 2.22
N SER A 266 8.26 -20.95 2.22
CA SER A 266 7.46 -20.64 1.04
C SER A 266 7.81 -19.26 0.43
N GLY A 267 8.82 -18.58 0.99
CA GLY A 267 9.35 -17.30 0.49
C GLY A 267 9.28 -16.17 1.51
N SER A 268 9.25 -14.95 1.01
CA SER A 268 9.28 -13.73 1.82
C SER A 268 8.45 -12.63 1.15
N LEU A 269 7.53 -12.05 1.92
CA LEU A 269 6.66 -10.96 1.48
C LEU A 269 6.89 -9.78 2.40
N ARG A 270 7.23 -8.63 1.80
CA ARG A 270 7.41 -7.37 2.51
C ARG A 270 6.87 -6.19 1.75
N TYR A 271 6.13 -5.30 2.42
CA TYR A 271 5.47 -4.15 1.78
C TYR A 271 4.61 -4.57 0.58
N VAL A 272 3.73 -5.55 0.81
CA VAL A 272 2.84 -6.11 -0.20
C VAL A 272 1.41 -5.70 0.13
N ARG A 273 0.66 -5.29 -0.90
CA ARG A 273 -0.77 -5.02 -0.80
C ARG A 273 -1.56 -5.99 -1.66
N VAL A 274 -2.65 -6.50 -1.11
CA VAL A 274 -3.69 -7.24 -1.83
C VAL A 274 -4.99 -6.43 -1.73
N GLU A 275 -5.50 -5.99 -2.85
CA GLU A 275 -6.64 -5.07 -2.92
C GLU A 275 -7.78 -5.72 -3.72
N PHE A 276 -9.02 -5.60 -3.24
CA PHE A 276 -10.25 -5.98 -3.96
C PHE A 276 -10.32 -7.47 -4.38
N ALA A 277 -9.69 -8.34 -3.60
CA ALA A 277 -9.66 -9.77 -3.84
C ALA A 277 -10.93 -10.48 -3.30
N GLY A 278 -10.94 -11.79 -3.45
CA GLY A 278 -11.88 -12.73 -2.85
C GLY A 278 -13.05 -13.21 -3.70
N PHE A 279 -12.83 -13.34 -5.00
CA PHE A 279 -13.82 -13.91 -5.91
C PHE A 279 -14.07 -15.40 -5.62
N GLY A 280 -15.32 -15.79 -5.36
CA GLY A 280 -15.76 -17.19 -5.29
C GLY A 280 -16.08 -17.79 -6.65
N PRO A 281 -15.28 -18.75 -7.16
CA PRO A 281 -15.54 -19.40 -8.45
C PRO A 281 -16.67 -20.43 -8.40
N ALA A 282 -17.20 -20.75 -7.23
CA ALA A 282 -18.42 -21.53 -7.03
C ALA A 282 -19.21 -20.94 -5.83
N GLN A 283 -20.43 -21.43 -5.61
CA GLN A 283 -21.22 -21.03 -4.45
C GLN A 283 -20.55 -21.51 -3.16
N ASP A 284 -20.43 -20.62 -2.16
CA ASP A 284 -19.85 -20.89 -0.84
C ASP A 284 -18.43 -21.50 -0.99
N ALA A 285 -17.63 -20.85 -1.83
CA ALA A 285 -16.30 -21.29 -2.25
C ALA A 285 -15.40 -20.08 -2.54
N GLU A 286 -15.56 -19.02 -1.77
CA GLU A 286 -14.83 -17.78 -1.86
C GLU A 286 -13.32 -18.00 -1.60
N LEU A 287 -12.50 -17.11 -2.15
CA LEU A 287 -11.06 -17.12 -1.93
C LEU A 287 -10.73 -15.96 -1.00
N ASN A 288 -9.63 -16.05 -0.24
CA ASN A 288 -9.22 -14.95 0.62
C ASN A 288 -8.29 -13.97 -0.09
N SER A 289 -8.12 -12.79 0.50
CA SER A 289 -7.09 -11.86 0.04
C SER A 289 -5.70 -12.48 0.21
N PHE A 290 -5.36 -12.89 1.43
CA PHE A 290 -4.23 -13.79 1.70
C PHE A 290 -4.74 -15.12 2.25
N THR A 291 -4.64 -16.17 1.43
CA THR A 291 -4.78 -17.56 1.90
C THR A 291 -3.40 -18.12 2.24
N LEU A 292 -3.17 -18.44 3.51
CA LEU A 292 -1.88 -18.85 4.05
C LEU A 292 -1.99 -20.27 4.61
N ALA A 293 -1.93 -21.27 3.73
CA ALA A 293 -2.16 -22.66 4.10
C ALA A 293 -0.86 -23.42 4.38
N ALA A 294 -0.73 -23.99 5.58
CA ALA A 294 0.39 -24.83 5.98
C ALA A 294 1.77 -24.17 5.79
N LEU A 295 1.89 -22.86 5.97
CA LEU A 295 3.18 -22.16 5.85
C LEU A 295 4.10 -22.53 7.03
N GLY A 296 5.36 -22.84 6.73
CA GLY A 296 6.38 -23.08 7.74
C GLY A 296 6.97 -21.79 8.31
N SER A 297 7.59 -21.92 9.49
CA SER A 297 8.28 -20.85 10.22
C SER A 297 9.48 -20.23 9.50
N GLY A 298 9.93 -20.83 8.40
CA GLY A 298 10.95 -20.23 7.52
C GLY A 298 10.41 -19.17 6.57
N THR A 299 9.07 -19.04 6.46
CA THR A 299 8.40 -18.05 5.61
C THR A 299 8.32 -16.71 6.34
N GLN A 300 8.64 -15.62 5.65
CA GLN A 300 8.67 -14.27 6.23
C GLN A 300 7.49 -13.45 5.73
N LEU A 301 6.66 -12.94 6.64
CA LEU A 301 5.50 -12.09 6.35
C LEU A 301 5.63 -10.81 7.16
N ASP A 302 5.92 -9.67 6.52
CA ASP A 302 6.10 -8.40 7.23
C ASP A 302 5.53 -7.23 6.40
N PHE A 303 4.89 -6.24 7.00
CA PHE A 303 4.31 -5.10 6.27
C PHE A 303 3.36 -5.53 5.13
N LEU A 304 2.28 -6.23 5.48
CA LEU A 304 1.27 -6.66 4.52
C LEU A 304 -0.03 -5.92 4.74
N GLN A 305 -0.68 -5.53 3.64
CA GLN A 305 -1.99 -4.89 3.69
C GLN A 305 -3.02 -5.63 2.84
N VAL A 306 -4.24 -5.73 3.38
CA VAL A 306 -5.45 -5.99 2.62
C VAL A 306 -6.32 -4.74 2.56
N MET A 307 -6.95 -4.51 1.41
CA MET A 307 -7.97 -3.49 1.21
C MET A 307 -9.20 -4.09 0.52
N ALA A 308 -10.37 -3.98 1.16
CA ALA A 308 -11.68 -4.24 0.56
C ALA A 308 -11.80 -5.63 -0.10
N GLY A 309 -11.30 -6.67 0.56
CA GLY A 309 -11.52 -8.07 0.15
C GLY A 309 -12.97 -8.51 0.36
N LEU A 310 -13.48 -9.43 -0.45
CA LEU A 310 -14.84 -9.97 -0.28
C LEU A 310 -14.92 -11.03 0.83
N ASP A 311 -13.86 -11.79 0.99
CA ASP A 311 -13.73 -12.80 2.03
C ASP A 311 -12.70 -12.35 3.07
N ASP A 312 -12.15 -13.27 3.83
CA ASP A 312 -11.14 -12.98 4.83
C ASP A 312 -9.95 -12.20 4.27
N SER A 313 -9.47 -11.27 5.09
CA SER A 313 -8.28 -10.51 4.76
C SER A 313 -7.04 -11.40 4.88
N PHE A 314 -6.83 -11.99 6.05
CA PHE A 314 -5.74 -12.93 6.30
C PHE A 314 -6.32 -14.19 6.92
N GLU A 315 -6.22 -15.32 6.22
CA GLU A 315 -6.62 -16.61 6.75
C GLU A 315 -5.44 -17.59 6.78
N TRP A 316 -5.16 -18.11 7.98
CA TRP A 316 -4.15 -19.15 8.20
C TRP A 316 -4.79 -20.52 8.37
N PHE A 317 -4.61 -21.39 7.39
CA PHE A 317 -4.98 -22.81 7.51
C PHE A 317 -3.79 -23.62 8.02
N GLY A 318 -3.63 -23.67 9.35
CA GLY A 318 -2.53 -24.39 10.00
C GLY A 318 -1.15 -23.77 9.75
N GLY A 319 -0.09 -24.48 10.16
CA GLY A 319 1.29 -24.03 10.00
C GLY A 319 1.85 -23.18 11.14
N MET A 320 3.03 -22.61 10.92
CA MET A 320 3.89 -21.96 11.93
C MET A 320 4.51 -20.63 11.46
N ALA A 321 4.08 -20.08 10.33
CA ALA A 321 4.61 -18.80 9.85
C ALA A 321 4.25 -17.65 10.79
N ASP A 322 5.25 -16.84 11.09
CA ASP A 322 5.04 -15.59 11.83
C ASP A 322 4.72 -14.46 10.87
N ALA A 323 3.95 -13.50 11.37
CA ALA A 323 3.62 -12.29 10.64
C ALA A 323 3.79 -11.04 11.51
N LYS A 324 4.25 -9.95 10.90
CA LYS A 324 4.42 -8.67 11.59
C LYS A 324 3.92 -7.50 10.74
N HIS A 325 3.40 -6.46 11.38
CA HIS A 325 2.92 -5.24 10.71
C HIS A 325 1.85 -5.54 9.64
N LEU A 326 0.68 -6.01 10.10
CA LEU A 326 -0.46 -6.32 9.23
C LEU A 326 -1.51 -5.22 9.28
N VAL A 327 -2.08 -4.87 8.14
CA VAL A 327 -3.22 -3.95 8.05
C VAL A 327 -4.33 -4.61 7.25
N SER A 328 -5.48 -4.82 7.86
CA SER A 328 -6.72 -5.14 7.16
C SER A 328 -7.65 -3.92 7.21
N TYR A 329 -8.10 -3.49 6.04
CA TYR A 329 -8.98 -2.35 5.89
C TYR A 329 -10.20 -2.75 5.06
N GLU A 330 -11.37 -2.68 5.68
CA GLU A 330 -12.66 -3.16 5.18
C GLU A 330 -12.56 -4.62 4.66
N SER A 331 -12.97 -5.58 5.47
CA SER A 331 -13.12 -6.98 5.10
C SER A 331 -14.57 -7.29 4.74
N GLY A 332 -14.79 -8.26 3.86
CA GLY A 332 -16.13 -8.74 3.54
C GLY A 332 -16.57 -9.88 4.45
N ASP A 333 -15.62 -10.56 5.09
CA ASP A 333 -15.81 -11.46 6.22
C ASP A 333 -14.86 -11.09 7.38
N ASP A 334 -13.92 -11.94 7.78
CA ASP A 334 -13.07 -11.70 8.93
C ASP A 334 -11.79 -10.94 8.57
N HIS A 335 -11.29 -10.15 9.53
CA HIS A 335 -10.01 -9.47 9.32
C HIS A 335 -8.82 -10.41 9.51
N PHE A 336 -8.89 -11.31 10.48
CA PHE A 336 -7.84 -12.27 10.80
C PHE A 336 -8.47 -13.60 11.24
N ASP A 337 -8.49 -14.59 10.34
CA ASP A 337 -8.89 -15.95 10.68
C ASP A 337 -7.66 -16.85 10.85
N SER A 338 -7.65 -17.69 11.87
CA SER A 338 -6.75 -18.83 11.88
C SER A 338 -7.41 -20.12 12.35
N SER A 339 -7.09 -21.20 11.65
CA SER A 339 -7.69 -22.49 11.85
C SER A 339 -6.66 -23.62 11.77
N GLU A 340 -7.14 -24.86 11.90
CA GLU A 340 -6.44 -26.07 11.47
C GLU A 340 -5.04 -26.33 12.05
N GLY A 341 -4.84 -25.90 13.30
CA GLY A 341 -3.61 -26.15 14.05
C GLY A 341 -2.57 -25.08 13.87
N PHE A 342 -2.97 -23.86 13.46
CA PHE A 342 -2.07 -22.73 13.35
C PHE A 342 -1.43 -22.41 14.70
N GLN A 343 -0.11 -22.30 14.70
CA GLN A 343 0.72 -22.00 15.87
C GLN A 343 1.71 -20.86 15.60
N GLY A 344 1.51 -20.10 14.53
CA GLY A 344 2.31 -18.92 14.22
C GLY A 344 2.01 -17.75 15.16
N ARG A 345 2.80 -16.68 15.01
CA ARG A 345 2.73 -15.49 15.84
C ARG A 345 2.50 -14.26 14.98
N VAL A 346 1.52 -13.44 15.38
CA VAL A 346 1.17 -12.18 14.74
C VAL A 346 1.48 -11.05 15.70
N GLN A 347 2.34 -10.10 15.30
CA GLN A 347 2.61 -8.89 16.10
C GLN A 347 2.44 -7.59 15.31
N PHE A 348 1.77 -6.59 15.90
CA PHE A 348 1.43 -5.32 15.25
C PHE A 348 0.42 -5.51 14.11
N ALA A 349 -0.83 -5.76 14.49
CA ALA A 349 -1.94 -5.97 13.54
C ALA A 349 -3.03 -4.90 13.71
N ILE A 350 -3.44 -4.26 12.61
CA ILE A 350 -4.51 -3.27 12.56
C ILE A 350 -5.64 -3.85 11.73
N ALA A 351 -6.86 -3.81 12.28
CA ALA A 351 -8.09 -4.05 11.55
C ALA A 351 -9.02 -2.84 11.68
N TYR A 352 -9.62 -2.43 10.57
CA TYR A 352 -10.62 -1.38 10.54
C TYR A 352 -11.78 -1.77 9.62
N GLN A 353 -13.00 -1.70 10.17
CA GLN A 353 -14.24 -1.78 9.43
C GLN A 353 -15.09 -0.55 9.75
N SER A 354 -15.60 0.13 8.73
CA SER A 354 -16.55 1.24 8.89
C SER A 354 -17.89 0.97 8.23
N LYS A 355 -17.93 0.06 7.25
CA LYS A 355 -19.12 -0.18 6.43
C LYS A 355 -19.27 -1.66 6.07
N LEU A 356 -20.44 -2.00 5.58
CA LEU A 356 -20.61 -3.25 4.85
C LEU A 356 -20.16 -3.04 3.40
N LEU A 357 -19.36 -3.97 2.90
CA LEU A 357 -18.86 -3.92 1.54
C LEU A 357 -19.95 -4.27 0.51
N ALA A 358 -19.80 -3.74 -0.71
CA ALA A 358 -20.67 -4.06 -1.83
C ALA A 358 -19.87 -4.91 -2.85
N PRO A 359 -20.07 -6.24 -2.88
CA PRO A 359 -19.27 -7.12 -3.72
C PRO A 359 -19.53 -6.91 -5.21
N ARG A 360 -18.56 -7.35 -6.02
CA ARG A 360 -18.75 -7.58 -7.45
C ARG A 360 -19.99 -8.48 -7.64
N ALA A 361 -20.83 -8.14 -8.61
CA ALA A 361 -21.95 -8.98 -8.99
C ALA A 361 -21.48 -10.38 -9.41
N GLY A 362 -22.01 -11.42 -8.76
CA GLY A 362 -21.67 -12.82 -9.02
C GLY A 362 -20.36 -13.31 -8.41
N ALA A 363 -19.74 -12.54 -7.50
CA ALA A 363 -18.51 -12.94 -6.82
C ALA A 363 -18.73 -13.68 -5.48
N GLY A 364 -19.95 -13.66 -4.95
CA GLY A 364 -20.27 -14.11 -3.58
C GLY A 364 -21.08 -13.06 -2.83
N ASN A 365 -21.29 -13.30 -1.54
CA ASN A 365 -21.90 -12.33 -0.63
C ASN A 365 -20.90 -11.95 0.46
N VAL A 366 -21.00 -10.72 0.96
CA VAL A 366 -20.38 -10.37 2.24
C VAL A 366 -21.00 -11.20 3.35
N SER A 367 -20.16 -11.59 4.31
CA SER A 367 -20.57 -12.37 5.46
C SER A 367 -21.58 -11.62 6.32
N SER A 368 -22.41 -12.40 7.00
CA SER A 368 -23.38 -11.87 7.97
C SER A 368 -22.76 -11.68 9.36
N ASP A 369 -21.56 -12.20 9.54
CA ASP A 369 -20.87 -12.32 10.81
C ASP A 369 -19.38 -11.99 10.72
N PRO A 370 -18.99 -10.83 10.14
CA PRO A 370 -17.59 -10.42 10.14
C PRO A 370 -17.09 -10.13 11.56
N GLN A 371 -15.87 -10.56 11.84
CA GLN A 371 -15.17 -10.52 13.11
C GLN A 371 -13.81 -9.80 12.99
N GLY A 372 -13.36 -9.24 14.10
CA GLY A 372 -11.99 -8.69 14.19
C GLY A 372 -10.92 -9.78 14.14
N ILE A 373 -11.13 -10.85 14.90
CA ILE A 373 -10.35 -12.09 14.87
C ILE A 373 -11.34 -13.24 15.01
N GLU A 374 -11.30 -14.24 14.13
CA GLU A 374 -11.98 -15.51 14.30
C GLU A 374 -10.94 -16.63 14.37
N ASN A 375 -10.86 -17.38 15.47
CA ASN A 375 -9.91 -18.48 15.55
C ASN A 375 -10.61 -19.80 15.87
N ASP A 376 -10.24 -20.79 15.07
CA ASP A 376 -10.85 -22.11 15.00
C ASP A 376 -9.87 -23.21 15.42
N GLY A 377 -10.25 -24.01 16.42
CA GLY A 377 -9.65 -25.33 16.60
C GLY A 377 -10.19 -26.35 15.57
N CYS A 378 -9.89 -27.63 15.76
CA CYS A 378 -10.46 -28.69 14.92
C CYS A 378 -11.72 -29.24 15.59
N GLY A 379 -12.90 -29.14 14.98
CA GLY A 379 -14.15 -29.65 15.55
C GLY A 379 -14.84 -30.70 14.70
N SER A 380 -15.76 -31.48 15.28
CA SER A 380 -16.62 -32.42 14.51
C SER A 380 -17.44 -31.73 13.42
N ASN A 381 -17.65 -30.42 13.55
CA ASN A 381 -18.38 -29.59 12.58
C ASN A 381 -17.45 -28.91 11.56
N ALA A 382 -16.13 -29.10 11.63
CA ALA A 382 -15.12 -28.47 10.76
C ALA A 382 -14.89 -29.25 9.44
N GLY A 383 -15.91 -29.91 8.88
CA GLY A 383 -15.82 -30.55 7.57
C GLY A 383 -15.01 -31.86 7.49
N GLY A 384 -14.84 -32.59 8.59
CA GLY A 384 -14.12 -33.87 8.63
C GLY A 384 -12.59 -33.74 8.74
N GLY A 385 -11.90 -34.84 9.01
CA GLY A 385 -10.44 -34.88 9.20
C GLY A 385 -9.95 -34.51 10.62
N CYS A 386 -10.84 -34.17 11.54
CA CYS A 386 -10.50 -33.93 12.95
C CYS A 386 -10.51 -35.25 13.75
N ASP A 387 -9.48 -36.08 13.56
CA ASP A 387 -9.42 -37.45 14.11
C ASP A 387 -9.60 -37.52 15.63
N LEU A 388 -9.17 -36.48 16.36
CA LEU A 388 -9.29 -36.38 17.82
C LEU A 388 -10.25 -35.26 18.26
N GLY A 389 -11.15 -34.82 17.36
CA GLY A 389 -12.03 -33.67 17.58
C GLY A 389 -11.23 -32.43 18.01
N PHE A 390 -11.71 -31.74 19.06
CA PHE A 390 -11.07 -30.54 19.63
C PHE A 390 -9.64 -30.74 20.17
N ASN A 391 -9.17 -32.00 20.25
CA ASN A 391 -7.83 -32.35 20.67
C ASN A 391 -6.94 -32.79 19.51
N SER A 392 -7.36 -32.60 18.25
CA SER A 392 -6.54 -32.90 17.07
C SER A 392 -5.30 -32.00 17.08
N THR A 393 -4.12 -32.63 17.00
CA THR A 393 -2.83 -31.93 17.10
C THR A 393 -2.21 -31.74 15.71
N PRO A 394 -1.50 -30.64 15.46
CA PRO A 394 -1.24 -29.51 16.36
C PRO A 394 -2.52 -28.76 16.78
N LEU A 395 -2.61 -28.33 18.04
CA LEU A 395 -3.72 -27.49 18.47
C LEU A 395 -3.60 -26.10 17.82
N THR A 396 -4.72 -25.48 17.45
CA THR A 396 -4.72 -24.06 17.05
C THR A 396 -4.48 -23.23 18.30
N ILE A 397 -3.25 -22.71 18.45
CA ILE A 397 -2.80 -21.89 19.59
C ILE A 397 -1.91 -20.77 19.03
N PRO A 398 -2.50 -19.78 18.34
CA PRO A 398 -1.75 -18.64 17.84
C PRO A 398 -1.33 -17.71 18.96
N VAL A 399 -0.36 -16.84 18.68
CA VAL A 399 -0.09 -15.66 19.52
C VAL A 399 -0.40 -14.41 18.73
N PHE A 400 -1.40 -13.64 19.18
CA PHE A 400 -1.66 -12.30 18.67
C PHE A 400 -1.19 -11.28 19.71
N ALA A 401 -0.17 -10.49 19.36
CA ALA A 401 0.41 -9.49 20.23
C ALA A 401 0.31 -8.09 19.61
N ASN A 402 -0.01 -7.07 20.40
CA ASN A 402 -0.08 -5.69 19.92
C ASN A 402 -1.00 -5.55 18.71
N PHE A 403 -2.29 -5.71 18.92
CA PHE A 403 -3.29 -5.60 17.86
C PHE A 403 -4.30 -4.51 18.17
N THR A 404 -4.84 -3.86 17.13
CA THR A 404 -5.89 -2.86 17.23
C THR A 404 -7.00 -3.24 16.26
N LEU A 405 -8.17 -3.62 16.78
CA LEU A 405 -9.33 -4.03 15.99
C LEU A 405 -10.44 -3.01 16.20
N VAL A 406 -10.81 -2.29 15.14
CA VAL A 406 -11.90 -1.32 15.20
C VAL A 406 -13.01 -1.73 14.24
N GLY A 407 -14.15 -2.15 14.80
CA GLY A 407 -15.32 -2.56 14.04
C GLY A 407 -16.21 -1.40 13.59
N THR A 408 -17.28 -1.75 12.87
CA THR A 408 -18.25 -0.78 12.33
C THR A 408 -19.05 -0.04 13.39
N GLY A 409 -19.19 -0.63 14.57
CA GLY A 409 -20.16 -0.24 15.59
C GLY A 409 -21.53 -0.90 15.39
N PRO A 410 -22.43 -0.78 16.38
CA PRO A 410 -23.76 -1.38 16.34
C PRO A 410 -24.61 -0.90 15.15
N GLY A 411 -25.33 -1.82 14.51
CA GLY A 411 -26.36 -1.51 13.50
C GLY A 411 -25.88 -1.34 12.06
N VAL A 412 -24.58 -1.47 11.79
CA VAL A 412 -24.02 -1.49 10.42
C VAL A 412 -23.93 -2.90 9.83
N VAL A 413 -23.84 -3.92 10.69
CA VAL A 413 -23.77 -5.34 10.32
C VAL A 413 -24.94 -6.13 10.94
N GLY A 414 -25.20 -7.33 10.40
CA GLY A 414 -26.38 -8.15 10.69
C GLY A 414 -26.48 -8.67 12.13
N ALA A 415 -27.61 -9.31 12.46
CA ALA A 415 -27.95 -9.74 13.83
C ALA A 415 -27.04 -10.86 14.40
N SER A 416 -26.29 -11.57 13.55
CA SER A 416 -25.42 -12.69 13.92
C SER A 416 -23.95 -12.29 14.13
N GLY A 417 -23.57 -11.04 13.83
CA GLY A 417 -22.17 -10.62 13.63
C GLY A 417 -21.62 -9.50 14.53
N SER A 418 -20.35 -9.13 14.27
CA SER A 418 -19.58 -8.03 14.88
C SER A 418 -19.01 -8.28 16.27
N ASN A 419 -18.28 -9.37 16.45
CA ASN A 419 -17.44 -9.58 17.62
C ASN A 419 -16.01 -9.10 17.33
N GLY A 420 -15.37 -8.48 18.31
CA GLY A 420 -13.95 -8.18 18.19
C GLY A 420 -13.10 -9.45 18.10
N MET A 421 -13.49 -10.50 18.83
CA MET A 421 -12.85 -11.81 18.79
C MET A 421 -13.87 -12.94 18.93
N VAL A 422 -13.79 -13.95 18.07
CA VAL A 422 -14.52 -15.23 18.18
C VAL A 422 -13.50 -16.35 18.37
N LEU A 423 -13.68 -17.13 19.45
CA LEU A 423 -12.81 -18.23 19.84
C LEU A 423 -13.64 -19.50 19.92
N ARG A 424 -13.39 -20.46 19.03
CA ARG A 424 -14.27 -21.61 18.85
C ARG A 424 -13.56 -22.90 18.44
N ARG A 425 -14.32 -24.00 18.45
CA ARG A 425 -13.92 -25.36 18.03
C ARG A 425 -12.69 -25.90 18.78
N GLY A 426 -12.56 -25.58 20.06
CA GLY A 426 -11.48 -26.05 20.93
C GLY A 426 -10.17 -25.28 20.80
N VAL A 427 -10.20 -24.09 20.20
CA VAL A 427 -9.05 -23.19 20.05
C VAL A 427 -8.45 -22.85 21.42
N GLY A 428 -7.12 -22.76 21.47
CA GLY A 428 -6.41 -22.05 22.55
C GLY A 428 -6.07 -20.63 22.12
N GLY A 429 -4.85 -20.20 22.42
CA GLY A 429 -4.24 -19.01 21.84
C GLY A 429 -3.98 -17.92 22.88
N HIS A 430 -2.96 -17.12 22.63
CA HIS A 430 -2.60 -16.02 23.53
C HIS A 430 -2.77 -14.68 22.83
N TYR A 431 -3.63 -13.84 23.41
CA TYR A 431 -3.99 -12.53 22.88
C TYR A 431 -3.51 -11.48 23.88
N VAL A 432 -2.49 -10.72 23.49
CA VAL A 432 -1.75 -9.84 24.40
C VAL A 432 -1.60 -8.42 23.87
N ASN A 433 -1.73 -7.42 24.74
CA ASN A 433 -1.58 -6.01 24.41
C ASN A 433 -2.52 -5.54 23.29
N GLY A 434 -3.77 -5.98 23.30
CA GLY A 434 -4.76 -5.68 22.26
C GLY A 434 -5.67 -4.49 22.59
N ILE A 435 -6.17 -3.81 21.55
CA ILE A 435 -7.28 -2.86 21.61
C ILE A 435 -8.43 -3.42 20.77
N LEU A 436 -9.62 -3.51 21.36
CA LEU A 436 -10.87 -3.82 20.66
C LEU A 436 -11.78 -2.61 20.80
N ALA A 437 -12.27 -2.05 19.70
CA ALA A 437 -13.22 -0.95 19.76
C ALA A 437 -14.33 -1.04 18.71
N ARG A 438 -15.49 -0.47 19.03
CA ARG A 438 -16.65 -0.39 18.11
C ARG A 438 -17.17 -1.76 17.65
N TRP A 439 -17.11 -2.76 18.51
CA TRP A 439 -17.72 -4.06 18.26
C TRP A 439 -19.07 -4.17 18.99
N VAL A 440 -20.00 -4.97 18.47
CA VAL A 440 -21.25 -5.25 19.20
C VAL A 440 -20.92 -6.02 20.49
N THR A 441 -20.00 -6.96 20.38
CA THR A 441 -19.45 -7.71 21.50
C THR A 441 -17.92 -7.75 21.42
N GLY A 442 -17.23 -7.68 22.56
CA GLY A 442 -15.78 -7.77 22.59
C GLY A 442 -15.28 -9.16 22.21
N ILE A 443 -15.57 -10.14 23.06
CA ILE A 443 -15.04 -11.50 22.98
C ILE A 443 -16.17 -12.53 23.05
N ALA A 444 -16.05 -13.56 22.24
CA ALA A 444 -17.06 -14.59 22.07
C ALA A 444 -16.42 -15.99 22.11
N TYR A 445 -16.60 -16.70 23.22
CA TYR A 445 -16.40 -18.15 23.24
C TYR A 445 -17.61 -18.83 22.60
N ARG A 446 -17.41 -19.87 21.76
CA ARG A 446 -18.52 -20.59 21.12
C ARG A 446 -18.70 -22.01 21.62
N ASP A 447 -17.76 -22.52 22.41
CA ASP A 447 -17.82 -23.86 22.97
C ASP A 447 -17.06 -23.96 24.29
N ALA A 448 -17.45 -24.94 25.12
CA ALA A 448 -16.87 -25.15 26.44
C ALA A 448 -15.40 -25.58 26.38
N GLN A 449 -14.95 -26.20 25.30
CA GLN A 449 -13.57 -26.69 25.20
C GLN A 449 -12.59 -25.55 24.98
N SER A 450 -12.92 -24.59 24.12
CA SER A 450 -12.14 -23.35 23.93
C SER A 450 -12.04 -22.59 25.26
N LYS A 451 -13.15 -22.48 25.98
CA LYS A 451 -13.17 -21.86 27.32
C LYS A 451 -12.28 -22.61 28.33
N GLN A 452 -12.33 -23.94 28.34
CA GLN A 452 -11.48 -24.77 29.20
C GLN A 452 -9.98 -24.54 28.96
N ARG A 453 -9.57 -24.12 27.75
CA ARG A 453 -8.16 -23.83 27.44
C ARG A 453 -7.57 -22.73 28.33
N GLU A 454 -8.39 -21.83 28.89
CA GLU A 454 -7.93 -20.86 29.89
C GLU A 454 -7.37 -21.56 31.13
N THR A 455 -8.13 -22.51 31.68
CA THR A 455 -7.72 -23.27 32.87
C THR A 455 -6.61 -24.26 32.58
N ASP A 456 -6.50 -24.74 31.34
CA ASP A 456 -5.39 -25.59 30.89
C ASP A 456 -4.08 -24.78 30.72
N GLY A 457 -4.14 -23.44 30.77
CA GLY A 457 -3.00 -22.55 30.50
C GLY A 457 -2.63 -22.42 29.02
N LEU A 458 -3.51 -22.86 28.13
CA LEU A 458 -3.34 -22.86 26.67
C LEU A 458 -4.09 -21.72 25.97
N LEU A 459 -4.89 -20.95 26.72
CA LEU A 459 -5.54 -19.73 26.26
C LEU A 459 -5.31 -18.62 27.28
N SER A 460 -4.96 -17.41 26.82
CA SER A 460 -4.89 -16.25 27.71
C SER A 460 -5.21 -14.94 27.01
N LEU A 461 -5.95 -14.08 27.71
CA LEU A 461 -6.20 -12.70 27.32
C LEU A 461 -5.42 -11.80 28.28
N LYS A 462 -4.49 -10.96 27.79
CA LYS A 462 -3.60 -10.19 28.67
C LYS A 462 -3.37 -8.76 28.18
N GLY A 463 -3.58 -7.78 29.06
CA GLY A 463 -3.41 -6.37 28.68
C GLY A 463 -4.32 -5.96 27.54
N LEU A 464 -5.57 -6.41 27.53
CA LEU A 464 -6.56 -5.96 26.55
C LEU A 464 -7.21 -4.65 27.02
N PHE A 465 -7.54 -3.79 26.07
CA PHE A 465 -8.34 -2.60 26.29
C PHE A 465 -9.54 -2.62 25.36
N VAL A 466 -10.75 -2.60 25.92
CA VAL A 466 -12.00 -2.72 25.19
C VAL A 466 -12.79 -1.43 25.35
N ALA A 467 -13.06 -0.71 24.26
CA ALA A 467 -13.72 0.60 24.26
C ALA A 467 -14.86 0.65 23.25
N GLU A 468 -15.85 1.52 23.45
CA GLU A 468 -16.99 1.67 22.53
C GLU A 468 -17.67 0.34 22.14
N THR A 469 -17.62 -0.63 23.04
CA THR A 469 -18.12 -1.99 22.84
C THR A 469 -19.03 -2.28 24.03
N PRO A 470 -20.36 -2.25 23.85
CA PRO A 470 -21.31 -2.30 24.97
C PRO A 470 -21.20 -3.57 25.81
N THR A 471 -20.90 -4.70 25.16
CA THR A 471 -20.87 -6.02 25.78
C THR A 471 -19.46 -6.58 25.72
N LEU A 472 -18.85 -6.87 26.86
CA LEU A 472 -17.51 -7.45 26.87
C LEU A 472 -17.49 -8.90 26.37
N PHE A 473 -18.37 -9.74 26.94
CA PHE A 473 -18.51 -11.14 26.57
C PHE A 473 -19.91 -11.42 26.08
N GLN A 474 -20.05 -12.22 25.02
CA GLN A 474 -21.35 -12.58 24.48
C GLN A 474 -22.27 -13.19 25.54
N ALA A 475 -23.56 -12.86 25.47
CA ALA A 475 -24.56 -13.38 26.40
C ALA A 475 -24.58 -14.93 26.44
N GLY A 476 -24.66 -15.48 27.65
CA GLY A 476 -24.64 -16.94 27.88
C GLY A 476 -23.26 -17.58 27.81
N GLN A 477 -22.21 -16.81 27.50
CA GLN A 477 -20.81 -17.23 27.54
C GLN A 477 -20.16 -16.76 28.85
N GLN A 478 -19.22 -17.56 29.38
CA GLN A 478 -18.64 -17.35 30.71
C GLN A 478 -17.73 -16.12 30.81
N VAL A 479 -17.56 -15.58 32.02
CA VAL A 479 -16.59 -14.52 32.38
C VAL A 479 -15.16 -15.03 32.17
N TYR A 480 -14.17 -14.17 31.92
CA TYR A 480 -12.75 -14.54 31.85
C TYR A 480 -12.24 -15.14 33.18
N ASP A 481 -11.51 -16.27 33.13
CA ASP A 481 -11.01 -16.98 34.32
C ASP A 481 -9.67 -16.44 34.82
N GLY A 482 -9.00 -15.60 34.04
CA GLY A 482 -7.76 -14.94 34.44
C GLY A 482 -7.98 -13.69 35.32
N PRO A 483 -6.89 -12.99 35.68
CA PRO A 483 -6.96 -11.75 36.46
C PRO A 483 -7.89 -10.70 35.82
N PRO A 484 -8.83 -10.09 36.56
CA PRO A 484 -9.69 -9.04 36.01
C PRO A 484 -8.92 -7.84 35.43
N SER A 485 -7.70 -7.58 35.92
CA SER A 485 -6.83 -6.52 35.40
C SER A 485 -6.27 -6.79 34.00
N ASP A 486 -6.36 -8.03 33.52
CA ASP A 486 -5.87 -8.39 32.19
C ASP A 486 -6.78 -7.83 31.07
N ILE A 487 -8.01 -7.41 31.38
CA ILE A 487 -8.95 -6.82 30.42
C ILE A 487 -9.55 -5.55 31.02
N GLU A 488 -9.20 -4.40 30.47
CA GLU A 488 -9.79 -3.12 30.85
C GLU A 488 -10.94 -2.79 29.89
N HIS A 489 -12.19 -2.84 30.39
CA HIS A 489 -13.39 -2.55 29.61
C HIS A 489 -13.97 -1.19 29.98
N VAL A 490 -13.87 -0.22 29.05
CA VAL A 490 -14.32 1.16 29.22
C VAL A 490 -15.30 1.52 28.11
N ALA A 491 -16.52 0.98 28.18
CA ALA A 491 -17.53 1.12 27.13
C ALA A 491 -17.88 2.57 26.75
N ALA A 492 -17.70 3.53 27.65
CA ALA A 492 -17.97 4.95 27.41
C ALA A 492 -16.87 5.67 26.60
N THR A 493 -15.66 5.10 26.51
CA THR A 493 -14.58 5.66 25.69
C THR A 493 -14.84 5.37 24.23
N THR A 494 -14.75 6.37 23.36
CA THR A 494 -14.94 6.20 21.91
C THR A 494 -13.62 5.82 21.24
N ALA A 495 -13.66 5.00 20.19
CA ALA A 495 -12.51 4.66 19.36
C ALA A 495 -11.84 5.93 18.81
N ALA A 496 -12.63 6.91 18.38
CA ALA A 496 -12.11 8.18 17.87
C ALA A 496 -11.26 8.95 18.91
N SER A 497 -11.54 8.79 20.20
CA SER A 497 -10.74 9.43 21.26
C SER A 497 -9.41 8.73 21.55
N LEU A 498 -9.24 7.47 21.11
CA LEU A 498 -8.06 6.67 21.40
C LEU A 498 -6.86 7.03 20.53
N PHE A 499 -7.10 7.52 19.32
CA PHE A 499 -6.07 7.72 18.30
C PHE A 499 -5.88 9.20 17.98
N THR A 500 -4.70 9.53 17.48
CA THR A 500 -4.31 10.92 17.18
C THR A 500 -5.14 11.50 16.05
N LEU A 501 -5.45 10.69 15.04
CA LEU A 501 -6.36 11.03 13.96
C LEU A 501 -7.15 9.78 13.57
N PHE A 502 -8.47 9.85 13.75
CA PHE A 502 -9.38 8.74 13.47
C PHE A 502 -10.57 9.26 12.66
N PRO A 503 -10.69 8.89 11.38
CA PRO A 503 -11.75 9.37 10.51
C PRO A 503 -13.02 8.53 10.67
N THR A 504 -14.16 9.18 10.47
CA THR A 504 -15.47 8.50 10.42
C THR A 504 -15.70 7.81 9.07
N ASN A 505 -15.17 8.37 7.98
CA ASN A 505 -15.15 7.84 6.62
C ASN A 505 -13.79 8.17 5.98
N PRO A 506 -12.75 7.38 6.24
CA PRO A 506 -11.45 7.54 5.59
C PRO A 506 -11.56 7.43 4.07
N ASN A 507 -10.99 8.39 3.35
CA ASN A 507 -10.82 8.34 1.89
C ASN A 507 -9.35 8.51 1.48
N SER A 508 -8.42 8.60 2.44
CA SER A 508 -6.99 8.73 2.19
C SER A 508 -6.14 8.19 3.34
N ALA A 509 -4.90 7.80 3.05
CA ALA A 509 -3.94 7.41 4.08
C ALA A 509 -3.52 8.54 5.02
N ALA A 510 -3.71 9.81 4.62
CA ALA A 510 -3.50 10.95 5.50
C ALA A 510 -4.59 11.06 6.57
N ASP A 511 -5.70 10.34 6.42
CA ASP A 511 -6.85 10.41 7.33
C ASP A 511 -6.66 9.53 8.57
N PHE A 512 -5.67 8.62 8.57
CA PHE A 512 -5.40 7.71 9.68
C PHE A 512 -4.06 7.96 10.36
N ASP A 513 -4.12 8.24 11.66
CA ASP A 513 -2.99 8.17 12.55
C ASP A 513 -3.32 7.25 13.72
N TRP A 514 -2.98 5.97 13.55
CA TRP A 514 -3.14 4.91 14.55
C TRP A 514 -2.30 5.12 15.81
N SER A 515 -1.43 6.13 15.86
CA SER A 515 -0.73 6.50 17.08
C SER A 515 -1.75 6.86 18.16
N LEU A 516 -1.60 6.25 19.34
CA LEU A 516 -2.48 6.58 20.46
C LEU A 516 -2.43 8.08 20.78
N ALA A 517 -3.57 8.69 21.07
CA ALA A 517 -3.66 10.08 21.49
C ALA A 517 -2.96 10.29 22.85
N ALA A 518 -2.62 11.53 23.22
CA ALA A 518 -2.00 11.80 24.51
C ALA A 518 -2.97 11.53 25.68
N GLY A 519 -2.48 10.93 26.77
CA GLY A 519 -3.26 10.71 27.99
C GLY A 519 -4.27 9.56 27.98
N VAL A 520 -4.43 8.84 26.86
CA VAL A 520 -5.34 7.68 26.82
C VAL A 520 -4.74 6.46 27.53
N ALA A 521 -5.58 5.68 28.21
CA ALA A 521 -5.17 4.53 29.01
C ALA A 521 -4.33 3.48 28.25
N PRO A 522 -4.60 3.15 26.96
CA PRO A 522 -3.79 2.20 26.19
C PRO A 522 -2.33 2.61 25.97
N ARG A 523 -1.93 3.88 26.19
CA ARG A 523 -0.53 4.30 26.07
C ARG A 523 0.38 3.60 27.09
N THR A 524 -0.21 3.05 28.14
CA THR A 524 0.48 2.34 29.23
C THR A 524 -0.26 1.04 29.58
N GLY A 525 0.24 0.29 30.55
CA GLY A 525 -0.41 -0.94 31.03
C GLY A 525 -0.26 -2.13 30.08
N GLY A 526 0.67 -2.06 29.12
CA GLY A 526 1.06 -3.21 28.32
C GLY A 526 1.88 -4.21 29.13
N VAL A 527 1.83 -5.47 28.68
CA VAL A 527 2.59 -6.60 29.19
C VAL A 527 3.96 -6.61 28.54
N THR A 528 4.99 -6.36 29.34
CA THR A 528 6.40 -6.24 28.89
C THR A 528 7.20 -7.54 28.96
N SER A 529 6.69 -8.53 29.70
CA SER A 529 7.32 -9.84 29.84
C SER A 529 6.26 -10.93 29.90
N PHE A 530 6.61 -12.11 29.39
CA PHE A 530 5.71 -13.23 29.27
C PHE A 530 6.12 -14.37 30.21
N THR A 531 5.16 -15.18 30.62
CA THR A 531 5.36 -16.36 31.48
C THR A 531 4.55 -17.55 30.96
N GLY A 532 4.92 -18.77 31.37
CA GLY A 532 4.17 -19.98 31.01
C GLY A 532 4.20 -20.28 29.51
N ASP A 533 3.11 -20.88 29.00
CA ASP A 533 2.99 -21.27 27.58
C ASP A 533 3.15 -20.07 26.63
N LEU A 534 2.63 -18.90 27.00
CA LEU A 534 2.82 -17.67 26.23
C LEU A 534 4.31 -17.32 26.05
N ALA A 535 5.16 -17.46 27.09
CA ALA A 535 6.59 -17.18 26.96
C ALA A 535 7.27 -18.15 25.99
N THR A 536 6.94 -19.43 26.10
CA THR A 536 7.47 -20.49 25.22
C THR A 536 7.08 -20.25 23.77
N ARG A 537 5.81 -19.92 23.51
CA ARG A 537 5.31 -19.65 22.16
C ARG A 537 5.86 -18.35 21.59
N ALA A 538 5.72 -17.25 22.32
CA ALA A 538 6.23 -15.94 21.91
C ALA A 538 7.69 -16.01 21.46
N GLY A 539 8.53 -16.72 22.24
CA GLY A 539 9.94 -16.91 21.93
C GLY A 539 10.65 -15.59 21.65
N ALA A 540 11.49 -15.56 20.61
CA ALA A 540 12.15 -14.33 20.17
C ALA A 540 11.33 -13.53 19.14
N ALA A 541 10.25 -14.10 18.59
CA ALA A 541 9.47 -13.49 17.51
C ALA A 541 8.53 -12.39 18.02
N VAL A 542 8.05 -12.51 19.26
CA VAL A 542 7.14 -11.53 19.89
C VAL A 542 7.84 -10.84 21.05
N THR A 543 7.80 -9.51 21.05
CA THR A 543 8.37 -8.69 22.13
C THR A 543 7.26 -8.04 22.96
N GLY A 544 7.34 -8.10 24.29
CA GLY A 544 6.41 -7.39 25.16
C GLY A 544 6.56 -5.86 25.05
N THR A 545 5.46 -5.13 25.20
CA THR A 545 5.42 -3.66 25.10
C THR A 545 4.81 -3.03 26.33
N SER A 546 5.19 -1.80 26.66
CA SER A 546 4.61 -1.05 27.79
C SER A 546 3.24 -0.44 27.48
N TYR A 547 2.84 -0.45 26.21
CA TYR A 547 1.56 0.04 25.69
C TYR A 547 0.72 -1.11 25.12
N ARG A 548 -0.57 -0.83 24.89
CA ARG A 548 -1.54 -1.73 24.25
C ARG A 548 -1.89 -1.18 22.87
N GLY A 549 -2.24 -2.06 21.93
CA GLY A 549 -2.48 -1.74 20.54
C GLY A 549 -1.28 -1.97 19.63
N ALA A 550 -1.51 -1.82 18.32
CA ALA A 550 -0.55 -2.09 17.27
C ALA A 550 0.47 -0.96 17.02
N ALA A 551 0.24 0.23 17.55
CA ALA A 551 1.06 1.41 17.30
C ALA A 551 1.83 1.84 18.56
N ASP A 552 3.16 1.95 18.45
CA ASP A 552 3.98 2.56 19.49
C ASP A 552 3.62 4.05 19.61
N PRO A 553 3.13 4.52 20.77
CA PRO A 553 2.75 5.93 20.96
C PRO A 553 3.90 6.93 20.85
N SER A 554 5.14 6.44 20.85
CA SER A 554 6.39 7.20 20.75
C SER A 554 7.29 6.75 19.59
N GLY A 555 6.87 5.75 18.83
CA GLY A 555 7.67 5.12 17.80
C GLY A 555 7.37 5.65 16.40
N ALA A 556 8.03 5.04 15.41
CA ALA A 556 7.75 5.30 14.01
C ALA A 556 6.35 4.77 13.63
N LYS A 557 5.64 5.53 12.79
CA LYS A 557 4.36 5.14 12.20
C LYS A 557 4.60 4.08 11.12
N TRP A 558 4.70 2.82 11.52
CA TRP A 558 5.10 1.72 10.64
C TRP A 558 4.15 1.50 9.46
N TRP A 559 2.88 1.91 9.57
CA TRP A 559 1.90 1.86 8.48
C TRP A 559 2.05 3.01 7.47
N ALA A 560 2.73 4.10 7.82
CA ALA A 560 2.75 5.30 7.01
C ALA A 560 3.55 5.13 5.71
N GLY A 561 3.06 5.74 4.63
CA GLY A 561 3.77 5.87 3.35
C GLY A 561 3.53 4.72 2.35
N TRP A 562 3.00 3.58 2.79
CA TRP A 562 2.80 2.41 1.92
C TRP A 562 1.37 1.88 1.94
N THR A 563 0.64 2.04 3.05
CA THR A 563 -0.76 1.63 3.14
C THR A 563 -1.71 2.58 2.41
N VAL A 564 -2.83 2.06 1.92
CA VAL A 564 -3.93 2.81 1.28
C VAL A 564 -5.25 2.55 2.00
N TYR A 565 -6.08 3.58 2.13
CA TYR A 565 -7.40 3.51 2.80
C TYR A 565 -8.50 4.19 1.96
N ALA A 566 -8.18 4.60 0.75
CA ALA A 566 -9.15 5.12 -0.19
C ALA A 566 -9.88 3.93 -0.81
N ASP A 567 -11.18 3.84 -0.59
CA ASP A 567 -12.03 2.90 -1.31
C ASP A 567 -12.26 3.45 -2.71
N ASN A 568 -11.30 3.18 -3.59
CA ASN A 568 -11.22 3.72 -4.95
C ASN A 568 -10.96 5.23 -5.01
#